data_AF-A0A2T2XGH1-F1
#
_entry.id   AF-A0A2T2XGH1-F1
#
_cell.length_a   1.000
_cell.length_b   1.000
_cell.length_c   1.000
_cell.angle_alpha   90.00
_cell.angle_beta   90.00
_cell.angle_gamma   90.00
#
_symmetry.space_group_name_H-M   'P 1'
#
loop_
_entity.id
_entity.type
_entity.pdbx_description
1 polymer ?
#
loop_
_entity_poly.entity_id
_entity_poly.type
_entity_poly.pdbx_seq_one_letter_code
_entity_poly.pdbx_strand_id
1 'polypeptide(L)'
;MEENTFSVIADITTDDSEAIKPVVLSLFGDAAIKAVDGGFHIEGVLTGDTAQDCNRHLLSAMRRVVKKTQLRASWTGHGVTERYFDYVLKSRVTES
;
A
#
# COMPACT_ATOMS: atom_id res chain seq x y z
N MET A 1 3.55 14.45 -17.25
CA MET A 1 2.98 14.13 -15.93
C MET A 1 4.17 13.87 -15.05
N GLU A 2 4.36 14.65 -14.00
CA GLU A 2 5.47 14.44 -13.06
C GLU A 2 5.08 13.27 -12.17
N GLU A 3 5.71 12.12 -12.40
CA GLU A 3 5.55 10.97 -11.52
C GLU A 3 6.29 11.25 -10.21
N ASN A 4 5.52 11.51 -9.16
CA ASN A 4 6.04 11.72 -7.82
C ASN A 4 6.36 10.38 -7.17
N THR A 5 7.42 10.36 -6.39
CA THR A 5 7.86 9.15 -5.68
C THR A 5 7.31 9.18 -4.25
N PHE A 6 6.56 8.14 -3.89
CA PHE A 6 5.99 7.97 -2.56
C PHE A 6 6.53 6.71 -1.91
N SER A 7 7.13 6.87 -0.73
CA SER A 7 7.46 5.72 0.13
C SER A 7 6.17 5.20 0.75
N VAL A 8 6.00 3.89 0.78
CA VAL A 8 4.82 3.25 1.34
C VAL A 8 5.21 2.22 2.40
N ILE A 9 4.49 2.29 3.52
CA ILE A 9 4.45 1.24 4.53
C ILE A 9 3.02 0.76 4.59
N ALA A 10 2.77 -0.49 4.18
CA ALA A 10 1.43 -1.04 4.10
C ALA A 10 1.29 -2.36 4.88
N ASP A 11 0.27 -2.43 5.73
CA ASP A 11 -0.19 -3.65 6.36
C ASP A 11 -1.43 -4.16 5.63
N ILE A 12 -1.34 -5.38 5.12
CA ILE A 12 -2.44 -6.08 4.48
C ILE A 12 -2.92 -7.16 5.43
N THR A 13 -4.21 -7.13 5.77
CA THR A 13 -4.87 -8.21 6.49
C THR A 13 -5.84 -8.91 5.55
N THR A 14 -5.73 -10.25 5.48
CA THR A 14 -6.57 -11.08 4.62
C THR A 14 -6.75 -12.47 5.19
N ASP A 15 -7.87 -13.10 4.86
CA ASP A 15 -8.12 -14.51 5.16
C ASP A 15 -7.44 -15.45 4.14
N ASP A 16 -6.92 -14.93 3.02
CA ASP A 16 -6.29 -15.71 1.94
C ASP A 16 -4.96 -15.07 1.52
N SER A 17 -3.94 -15.31 2.33
CA SER A 17 -2.60 -14.75 2.14
C SER A 17 -1.87 -15.38 0.94
N GLU A 18 -2.14 -16.65 0.63
CA GLU A 18 -1.55 -17.35 -0.51
C GLU A 18 -1.96 -16.73 -1.84
N ALA A 19 -3.22 -16.30 -1.97
CA ALA A 19 -3.71 -15.64 -3.17
C ALA A 19 -3.15 -14.22 -3.35
N ILE A 20 -2.92 -13.47 -2.27
CA ILE A 20 -2.41 -12.09 -2.34
C ILE A 20 -0.90 -12.04 -2.58
N LYS A 21 -0.14 -12.98 -2.02
CA LYS A 21 1.32 -13.03 -2.12
C LYS A 21 1.86 -12.76 -3.53
N PRO A 22 1.40 -13.42 -4.62
CA PRO A 22 1.91 -13.15 -5.97
C PRO A 22 1.61 -11.72 -6.47
N VAL A 23 0.50 -11.11 -6.05
CA VAL A 23 0.16 -9.72 -6.43
C VAL A 23 1.15 -8.76 -5.80
N VAL A 24 1.41 -8.91 -4.50
CA VAL A 24 2.34 -8.05 -3.78
C VAL A 24 3.76 -8.25 -4.29
N LEU A 25 4.15 -9.50 -4.55
CA LEU A 25 5.44 -9.85 -5.13
C LEU A 25 5.64 -9.20 -6.50
N SER A 26 4.61 -9.16 -7.33
CA SER A 26 4.67 -8.51 -8.64
C SER A 26 4.77 -6.98 -8.56
N LEU A 27 4.27 -6.36 -7.48
CA LEU A 27 4.27 -4.90 -7.31
C LEU A 27 5.54 -4.37 -6.66
N PHE A 28 6.03 -5.05 -5.62
CA PHE A 28 7.14 -4.56 -4.78
C PHE A 28 8.39 -5.47 -4.80
N GLY A 29 8.27 -6.69 -5.32
CA GLY A 29 9.32 -7.70 -5.21
C GLY A 29 9.40 -8.35 -3.83
N ASP A 30 10.20 -9.42 -3.73
CA ASP A 30 10.28 -10.25 -2.50
C ASP A 30 10.89 -9.49 -1.32
N ALA A 31 11.90 -8.65 -1.60
CA ALA A 31 12.67 -7.93 -0.58
C ALA A 31 11.84 -6.90 0.22
N ALA A 32 10.71 -6.46 -0.33
CA ALA A 32 9.83 -5.47 0.28
C ALA A 32 8.73 -6.09 1.15
N ILE A 33 8.58 -7.43 1.14
CA ILE A 33 7.47 -8.13 1.79
C ILE A 33 7.95 -8.85 3.04
N LYS A 34 7.28 -8.58 4.15
CA LYS A 34 7.44 -9.30 5.41
C LYS A 34 6.13 -10.01 5.73
N ALA A 35 6.15 -11.33 5.77
CA ALA A 35 5.00 -12.09 6.23
C ALA A 35 4.76 -11.83 7.72
N VAL A 36 3.52 -11.54 8.10
CA VAL A 36 3.09 -11.34 9.49
C VAL A 36 1.89 -12.23 9.78
N ASP A 37 1.56 -12.43 11.06
CA ASP A 37 0.42 -13.25 11.43
C ASP A 37 -0.89 -12.65 10.88
N GLY A 38 -1.61 -13.41 10.04
CA GLY A 38 -2.83 -12.96 9.38
C GLY A 38 -2.65 -12.00 8.19
N GLY A 39 -1.44 -11.86 7.63
CA GLY A 39 -1.24 -10.92 6.53
C GLY A 39 0.19 -10.69 6.04
N PHE A 40 0.40 -9.49 5.49
CA PHE A 40 1.70 -9.03 4.99
C PHE A 40 1.97 -7.60 5.43
N HIS A 41 3.21 -7.33 5.82
CA HIS A 41 3.76 -6.00 5.96
C HIS A 41 4.63 -5.69 4.75
N ILE A 42 4.42 -4.55 4.12
CA ILE A 42 5.12 -4.13 2.91
C ILE A 42 5.80 -2.81 3.17
N GLU A 43 7.07 -2.73 2.83
CA GLU A 43 7.84 -1.49 2.83
C GLU A 43 8.45 -1.31 1.45
N GLY A 44 8.05 -0.25 0.75
CA GLY A 44 8.49 -0.05 -0.62
C GLY A 44 8.33 1.39 -1.09
N VAL A 45 8.51 1.57 -2.39
CA VAL A 45 8.38 2.87 -3.04
C VAL A 45 7.57 2.69 -4.31
N LEU A 46 6.60 3.57 -4.55
CA LEU A 46 5.84 3.60 -5.80
C LEU A 46 5.82 5.02 -6.36
N THR A 47 5.74 5.08 -7.68
CA THR A 47 5.56 6.33 -8.42
C THR A 47 4.10 6.51 -8.80
N GLY A 48 3.64 7.76 -8.79
CA GLY A 48 2.30 8.12 -9.22
C GLY A 48 2.06 9.61 -9.12
N ASP A 49 0.87 10.07 -9.52
CA ASP A 49 0.51 11.49 -9.44
C ASP A 49 0.31 11.92 -7.98
N THR A 50 -0.39 11.10 -7.19
CA THR A 50 -0.70 11.34 -5.78
C THR A 50 -0.60 10.07 -4.94
N ALA A 51 -0.38 10.23 -3.62
CA ALA A 51 -0.43 9.12 -2.67
C ALA A 51 -1.79 8.38 -2.72
N GLN A 52 -2.88 9.10 -2.93
CA GLN A 52 -4.22 8.53 -3.08
C GLN A 52 -4.32 7.61 -4.31
N ASP A 53 -3.73 8.01 -5.44
CA ASP A 53 -3.73 7.20 -6.66
C ASP A 53 -2.90 5.94 -6.50
N CYS A 54 -1.70 6.04 -5.91
CA CYS A 54 -0.88 4.87 -5.57
C CYS A 54 -1.64 3.92 -4.62
N ASN A 55 -2.30 4.46 -3.60
CA ASN A 55 -3.12 3.68 -2.66
C ASN A 55 -4.29 2.98 -3.36
N ARG A 56 -4.99 3.69 -4.25
CA ARG A 56 -6.11 3.12 -5.02
C ARG A 56 -5.63 2.03 -5.96
N HIS A 57 -4.48 2.22 -6.61
CA HIS A 57 -3.88 1.21 -7.49
C HIS A 57 -3.58 -0.06 -6.70
N LEU A 58 -2.89 0.08 -5.55
CA LEU A 58 -2.53 -1.03 -4.67
C LEU A 58 -3.78 -1.79 -4.19
N LEU A 59 -4.76 -1.08 -3.61
CA LEU A 59 -6.01 -1.69 -3.12
C LEU A 59 -6.78 -2.39 -4.23
N SER A 60 -6.82 -1.80 -5.42
CA SER A 60 -7.53 -2.37 -6.57
C SER A 60 -6.84 -3.64 -7.09
N ALA A 61 -5.50 -3.69 -7.08
CA ALA A 61 -4.75 -4.90 -7.42
C ALA A 61 -5.07 -6.06 -6.46
N MET A 62 -5.13 -5.79 -5.16
CA MET A 62 -5.50 -6.80 -4.15
C MET A 62 -6.95 -7.26 -4.28
N ARG A 63 -7.91 -6.32 -4.40
CA ARG A 63 -9.34 -6.64 -4.47
C ARG A 63 -9.74 -7.41 -5.73
N ARG A 64 -8.92 -7.41 -6.78
CA ARG A 64 -9.09 -8.26 -7.95
C ARG A 64 -8.91 -9.74 -7.62
N VAL A 65 -8.09 -10.06 -6.63
CA VAL A 65 -7.79 -11.44 -6.22
C VAL A 65 -8.61 -11.80 -4.99
N VAL A 66 -8.54 -11.01 -3.93
CA VAL A 66 -9.28 -11.25 -2.67
C VAL A 66 -10.14 -10.05 -2.35
N LYS A 67 -11.46 -10.20 -2.46
CA LYS A 67 -12.41 -9.09 -2.22
C LYS A 67 -12.40 -8.60 -0.77
N LYS A 68 -12.18 -9.51 0.19
CA LYS A 68 -12.14 -9.22 1.63
C LYS A 68 -10.70 -8.98 2.08
N THR A 69 -10.19 -7.82 1.71
CA THR A 69 -8.87 -7.33 2.12
C THR A 69 -8.99 -5.99 2.81
N GLN A 70 -8.32 -5.87 3.95
CA GLN A 70 -8.11 -4.61 4.62
C GLN A 70 -6.70 -4.13 4.30
N LEU A 71 -6.59 -2.92 3.79
CA LEU A 71 -5.31 -2.26 3.53
C LEU A 71 -5.13 -1.11 4.51
N ARG A 72 -4.04 -1.11 5.26
CA ARG A 72 -3.59 0.08 5.98
C ARG A 72 -2.30 0.52 5.33
N ALA A 73 -2.28 1.72 4.77
CA ALA A 73 -1.10 2.19 4.06
C ALA A 73 -0.74 3.60 4.52
N SER A 74 0.53 3.79 4.88
CA SER A 74 1.12 5.10 5.14
C SER A 74 1.99 5.46 3.95
N TRP A 75 1.66 6.57 3.30
CA TRP A 75 2.36 7.09 2.13
C TRP A 75 3.09 8.36 2.52
N THR A 76 4.38 8.43 2.23
CA THR A 76 5.21 9.59 2.53
C THR A 76 5.84 10.11 1.24
N GLY A 77 5.61 11.38 0.92
CA GLY A 77 6.18 12.07 -0.22
C GLY A 77 6.06 13.58 -0.07
N HIS A 78 7.06 14.32 -0.57
CA HIS A 78 7.07 15.80 -0.55
C HIS A 78 6.83 16.42 0.84
N GLY A 79 7.40 15.83 1.90
CA GLY A 79 7.23 16.31 3.29
C GLY A 79 5.83 16.09 3.87
N VAL A 80 4.98 15.31 3.18
CA VAL A 80 3.64 14.96 3.62
C VAL A 80 3.58 13.45 3.85
N THR A 81 3.01 13.05 4.98
CA THR A 81 2.65 11.66 5.28
C THR A 81 1.14 11.52 5.36
N GLU A 82 0.57 10.71 4.48
CA GLU A 82 -0.86 10.40 4.38
C GLU A 82 -1.10 8.94 4.78
N ARG A 83 -1.94 8.72 5.80
CA ARG A 83 -2.30 7.37 6.26
C ARG A 83 -3.71 7.04 5.82
N TYR A 84 -3.87 5.92 5.12
CA TYR A 84 -5.14 5.42 4.61
C TYR A 84 -5.52 4.11 5.29
N PHE A 85 -6.82 3.94 5.50
CA PHE A 85 -7.45 2.66 5.76
C PHE A 85 -8.39 2.37 4.59
N ASP A 86 -8.10 1.32 3.81
CA ASP A 86 -8.63 1.08 2.49
C ASP A 86 -8.53 2.33 1.62
N TYR A 87 -9.66 2.95 1.28
CA TYR A 87 -9.73 4.18 0.49
C TYR A 87 -9.93 5.45 1.35
N VAL A 88 -10.05 5.29 2.68
CA VAL A 88 -10.37 6.37 3.60
C VAL A 88 -9.07 6.97 4.14
N LEU A 89 -8.82 8.25 3.86
CA LEU A 89 -7.75 9.01 4.51
C LEU A 89 -8.06 9.14 6.00
N LYS A 90 -7.19 8.63 6.86
CA LYS A 90 -7.32 8.66 8.32
C LYS A 90 -6.58 9.84 8.93
N SER A 91 -5.38 10.12 8.44
CA SER A 91 -4.58 11.25 8.92
C SER A 91 -3.66 11.74 7.83
N ARG A 92 -3.44 13.06 7.79
CA ARG A 92 -2.41 13.69 6.98
C ARG A 92 -1.56 14.56 7.89
N VAL A 93 -0.26 14.35 7.85
CA VAL A 93 0.73 15.12 8.61
C VAL A 93 1.64 15.78 7.60
N THR A 94 1.77 17.10 7.67
CA THR A 94 2.74 17.86 6.89
C THR A 94 3.84 18.29 7.85
N GLU A 95 5.08 17.94 7.56
CA GLU A 95 6.24 18.48 8.28
C GLU A 95 6.50 19.88 7.72
N SER A 96 6.11 20.89 8.50
CA SER A 96 6.27 22.33 8.20
C SER A 96 7.58 22.89 8.77
#